data_AF-A0A524DC81-F1
#
_entry.id   AF-A0A524DC81-F1
#
_cell.length_a   1.000
_cell.length_b   1.000
_cell.length_c   1.000
_cell.angle_alpha   90.00
_cell.angle_beta   90.00
_cell.angle_gamma   90.00
#
_symmetry.space_group_name_H-M   'P 1'
#
loop_
_entity.id
_entity.type
_entity.pdbx_description
1 polymer ?
#
loop_
_entity_poly.entity_id
_entity_poly.type
_entity_poly.pdbx_seq_one_letter_code
_entity_poly.pdbx_strand_id
1 'polypeptide(L)'
;MLKVENFKEKKNRLKRIFTNTVLVKYCILVSCLVFPLSLIIGIIVANLFDPSLNGFSIFRNYISNLGSFRHTAIPPIFNFSVIITSLCLFPVTFYFKNTIYSYQKNANKTHFKKILKVLLSNLGFIAMIFALIGFMGVGFFSENLNTHLSGYYGINPFKWTIFESFHMFFAHTFFISILFSGIFIGIYFLLFPKSVAKIFRVEKYWIIFILLGIEMLGSPIINSVIFILSINLSEQFYEWIIFFIILSWLIPLLIILLRSLTDKTNSINNTMEFTLKGQFFKLLANKKLIKYTIIIGNIYFLFSIFIGVIIAQFDLPGYNFMPYAKYLILLKPDPAGYNIFDDVISNLGSFRFSPIPQIFNLSLMIYSILLIPAALYIYKLLYSINKNTELIGLKAKVKKIFLMLSSIMLFVAIISLFGVGLFSEDVADYIEYLYGPAFLWYDWHIVFAAIFLTS
;
A
#
# COMPACT_ATOMS: atom_id res chain seq x y z
N MET A 1 -36.45 -19.09 8.93
CA MET A 1 -35.85 -18.78 10.25
C MET A 1 -34.34 -18.57 10.05
N LEU A 2 -33.90 -17.34 9.79
CA LEU A 2 -32.47 -17.01 9.64
C LEU A 2 -31.81 -17.11 11.01
N LYS A 3 -30.87 -18.04 11.19
CA LYS A 3 -30.05 -18.11 12.42
C LYS A 3 -29.32 -16.78 12.56
N VAL A 4 -29.68 -16.00 13.58
CA VAL A 4 -28.88 -14.88 14.06
C VAL A 4 -27.56 -15.47 14.53
N GLU A 5 -26.57 -15.57 13.63
CA GLU A 5 -25.20 -15.85 14.00
C GLU A 5 -24.83 -14.89 15.12
N ASN A 6 -24.47 -15.45 16.28
CA ASN A 6 -24.15 -14.66 17.46
C ASN A 6 -23.01 -13.70 17.08
N PHE A 7 -23.19 -12.40 17.34
CA PHE A 7 -22.20 -11.34 17.02
C PHE A 7 -20.77 -11.71 17.51
N LYS A 8 -20.68 -12.47 18.60
CA LYS A 8 -19.44 -13.03 19.15
C LYS A 8 -18.71 -13.97 18.16
N GLU A 9 -19.43 -14.79 17.41
CA GLU A 9 -18.85 -15.70 16.41
C GLU A 9 -18.32 -14.94 15.21
N LYS A 10 -19.08 -13.97 14.69
CA LYS A 10 -18.62 -13.08 13.60
C LYS A 10 -17.34 -12.32 14.00
N LYS A 11 -17.32 -11.74 15.21
CA LYS A 11 -16.14 -11.09 15.78
C LYS A 11 -14.95 -12.05 15.88
N ASN A 12 -15.17 -13.27 16.37
CA ASN A 12 -14.12 -14.29 16.47
C ASN A 12 -13.62 -14.76 15.09
N ARG A 13 -14.48 -14.75 14.06
CA ARG A 13 -14.12 -15.10 12.69
C ARG A 13 -13.27 -13.99 12.06
N LEU A 14 -13.70 -12.73 12.14
CA LEU A 14 -12.92 -11.58 11.68
C LEU A 14 -11.56 -11.51 12.37
N LYS A 15 -11.55 -11.66 13.70
CA LYS A 15 -10.30 -11.71 14.47
C LYS A 15 -9.36 -12.80 13.95
N ARG A 16 -9.87 -14.01 13.68
CA ARG A 16 -9.07 -15.12 13.13
C ARG A 16 -8.48 -14.83 11.75
N ILE A 17 -9.18 -14.06 10.92
CA ILE A 17 -8.67 -13.64 9.60
C ILE A 17 -7.51 -12.67 9.77
N PHE A 18 -7.71 -11.58 10.50
CA PHE A 18 -6.68 -10.53 10.69
C PHE A 18 -5.48 -11.00 11.51
N THR A 19 -5.62 -12.03 12.35
CA THR A 19 -4.51 -12.60 13.12
C THR A 19 -3.99 -13.92 12.56
N ASN A 20 -4.28 -14.24 11.30
CA ASN A 20 -3.69 -15.40 10.65
C ASN A 20 -2.17 -15.19 10.52
N THR A 21 -1.37 -16.06 11.13
CA THR A 21 0.10 -15.93 11.17
C THR A 21 0.75 -15.95 9.79
N VAL A 22 0.17 -16.70 8.85
CA VAL A 22 0.65 -16.79 7.47
C VAL A 22 0.39 -15.47 6.75
N LEU A 23 -0.83 -14.95 6.85
CA LEU A 23 -1.18 -13.63 6.27
C LEU A 23 -0.28 -12.54 6.81
N VAL A 24 -0.15 -12.45 8.14
CA VAL A 24 0.68 -11.43 8.83
C VAL A 24 2.14 -11.51 8.37
N LYS A 25 2.70 -12.72 8.23
CA LYS A 25 4.06 -12.93 7.71
C LYS A 25 4.24 -12.31 6.33
N TYR A 26 3.32 -12.55 5.40
CA TYR A 26 3.40 -11.96 4.06
C TYR A 26 3.18 -10.44 4.08
N CYS A 27 2.24 -9.95 4.88
CA CYS A 27 2.03 -8.52 5.04
C CYS A 27 3.31 -7.80 5.51
N ILE A 28 4.04 -8.36 6.49
CA ILE A 28 5.32 -7.80 6.94
C ILE A 28 6.32 -7.77 5.78
N LEU A 29 6.49 -8.89 5.06
CA LEU A 29 7.43 -8.98 3.94
C LEU A 29 7.10 -7.98 2.83
N VAL A 30 5.82 -7.88 2.45
CA VAL A 30 5.35 -6.94 1.43
C VAL A 30 5.60 -5.51 1.89
N SER A 31 5.21 -5.13 3.10
CA SER A 31 5.45 -3.78 3.64
C SER A 31 6.94 -3.42 3.68
N CYS A 32 7.81 -4.34 4.13
CA CYS A 32 9.26 -4.11 4.21
C CYS A 32 9.96 -4.06 2.85
N LEU A 33 9.35 -4.60 1.79
CA LEU A 33 9.91 -4.57 0.43
C LEU A 33 9.33 -3.41 -0.38
N VAL A 34 8.01 -3.33 -0.46
CA VAL A 34 7.29 -2.40 -1.36
C VAL A 34 7.62 -0.95 -1.02
N PHE A 35 7.48 -0.55 0.24
CA PHE A 35 7.68 0.86 0.59
C PHE A 35 9.14 1.32 0.45
N PRO A 36 10.16 0.67 1.04
CA PRO A 36 11.54 1.10 0.86
C PRO A 36 12.01 1.07 -0.60
N LEU A 37 11.60 0.04 -1.37
CA LEU A 37 11.96 -0.04 -2.78
C LEU A 37 11.31 1.09 -3.58
N SER A 38 10.03 1.40 -3.33
CA SER A 38 9.35 2.52 -3.99
C SER A 38 9.95 3.87 -3.63
N LEU A 39 10.44 4.05 -2.40
CA LEU A 39 11.11 5.27 -1.97
C LEU A 39 12.43 5.45 -2.73
N ILE A 40 13.23 4.39 -2.83
CA ILE A 40 14.50 4.41 -3.58
C ILE A 40 14.25 4.66 -5.06
N ILE A 41 13.30 3.93 -5.67
CA ILE A 41 12.90 4.12 -7.08
C ILE A 41 12.39 5.55 -7.28
N GLY A 42 11.56 6.06 -6.37
CA GLY A 42 11.04 7.42 -6.41
C GLY A 42 12.15 8.46 -6.43
N ILE A 43 13.14 8.33 -5.53
CA ILE A 43 14.30 9.25 -5.48
C ILE A 43 15.14 9.17 -6.76
N ILE A 44 15.38 7.96 -7.29
CA ILE A 44 16.13 7.77 -8.55
C ILE A 44 15.38 8.40 -9.71
N VAL A 45 14.09 8.10 -9.85
CA VAL A 45 13.24 8.67 -10.91
C VAL A 45 13.18 10.18 -10.77
N ALA A 46 13.03 10.71 -9.55
CA ALA A 46 12.97 12.13 -9.32
C ALA A 46 14.28 12.86 -9.64
N ASN A 47 15.44 12.21 -9.52
CA ASN A 47 16.72 12.82 -9.89
C ASN A 47 17.06 12.68 -11.38
N LEU A 48 16.62 11.62 -12.03
CA LEU A 48 16.89 11.37 -13.46
C LEU A 48 15.85 12.05 -14.37
N PHE A 49 14.62 12.18 -13.90
CA PHE A 49 13.46 12.64 -14.67
C PHE A 49 12.73 13.76 -13.90
N ASP A 50 13.46 14.63 -13.18
CA ASP A 50 12.87 15.84 -12.61
C ASP A 50 12.41 16.75 -13.77
N PRO A 51 11.12 17.09 -13.85
CA PRO A 51 10.61 18.07 -14.81
C PRO A 51 11.36 19.42 -14.76
N SER A 52 11.72 19.82 -13.54
CA SER A 52 12.33 21.12 -13.26
C SER A 52 13.85 21.13 -13.41
N LEU A 53 14.46 19.98 -13.73
CA LEU A 53 15.92 19.78 -13.81
C LEU A 53 16.71 20.16 -12.55
N ASN A 54 16.03 20.46 -11.44
CA ASN A 54 16.66 20.83 -10.17
C ASN A 54 17.07 19.61 -9.33
N GLY A 55 16.55 18.44 -9.69
CA GLY A 55 16.71 17.18 -8.98
C GLY A 55 15.98 17.16 -7.64
N PHE A 56 15.98 15.98 -7.03
CA PHE A 56 15.35 15.74 -5.74
C PHE A 56 16.40 15.75 -4.63
N SER A 57 16.22 16.62 -3.63
CA SER A 57 17.09 16.73 -2.46
C SER A 57 16.29 16.63 -1.16
N ILE A 58 16.71 15.74 -0.27
CA ILE A 58 16.12 15.57 1.06
C ILE A 58 16.18 16.84 1.93
N PHE A 59 17.06 17.79 1.58
CA PHE A 59 17.18 19.06 2.30
C PHE A 59 16.15 20.11 1.84
N ARG A 60 15.58 19.94 0.65
CA ARG A 60 14.73 20.96 0.01
C ARG A 60 13.33 20.47 -0.34
N ASN A 61 13.12 19.15 -0.34
CA ASN A 61 11.89 18.53 -0.82
C ASN A 61 11.28 17.65 0.27
N TYR A 62 9.97 17.77 0.48
CA TYR A 62 9.24 16.86 1.37
C TYR A 62 9.25 15.44 0.79
N ILE A 63 8.99 14.44 1.63
CA ILE A 63 8.89 13.04 1.18
C ILE A 63 7.71 12.88 0.21
N SER A 64 6.60 13.56 0.50
CA SER A 64 5.39 13.54 -0.33
C SER A 64 5.59 14.09 -1.74
N ASN A 65 6.63 14.92 -1.97
CA ASN A 65 7.00 15.37 -3.31
C ASN A 65 7.35 14.21 -4.25
N LEU A 66 7.75 13.05 -3.73
CA LEU A 66 7.96 11.83 -4.54
C LEU A 66 6.64 11.29 -5.12
N GLY A 67 5.52 11.59 -4.48
CA GLY A 67 4.17 11.32 -4.92
C GLY A 67 3.52 12.47 -5.71
N SER A 68 4.32 13.42 -6.19
CA SER A 68 3.90 14.64 -6.89
C SER A 68 4.48 14.71 -8.30
N PHE A 69 3.68 15.18 -9.26
CA PHE A 69 4.14 15.38 -10.64
C PHE A 69 5.24 16.43 -10.71
N ARG A 70 5.31 17.32 -9.71
CA ARG A 70 6.36 18.34 -9.59
C ARG A 70 7.77 17.77 -9.64
N HIS A 71 7.99 16.56 -9.16
CA HIS A 71 9.31 15.96 -9.06
C HIS A 71 9.43 14.57 -9.67
N THR A 72 8.34 13.82 -9.84
CA THR A 72 8.38 12.50 -10.44
C THR A 72 7.48 12.43 -11.67
N ALA A 73 8.01 11.83 -12.74
CA ALA A 73 7.20 11.51 -13.92
C ALA A 73 6.19 10.39 -13.66
N ILE A 74 6.41 9.56 -12.63
CA ILE A 74 5.51 8.46 -12.25
C ILE A 74 5.14 8.53 -10.75
N PRO A 75 4.42 9.59 -10.31
CA PRO A 75 3.98 9.73 -8.92
C PRO A 75 3.16 8.55 -8.36
N PRO A 76 2.32 7.85 -9.16
CA PRO A 76 1.52 6.75 -8.66
C PRO A 76 2.31 5.65 -7.94
N ILE A 77 3.56 5.38 -8.32
CA ILE A 77 4.38 4.31 -7.70
C ILE A 77 4.52 4.54 -6.20
N PHE A 78 4.89 5.76 -5.79
CA PHE A 78 5.09 6.08 -4.38
C PHE A 78 3.76 6.16 -3.63
N ASN A 79 2.76 6.81 -4.21
CA ASN A 79 1.43 6.93 -3.58
C ASN A 79 0.77 5.56 -3.34
N PHE A 80 0.90 4.64 -4.29
CA PHE A 80 0.33 3.30 -4.18
C PHE A 80 1.12 2.41 -3.23
N SER A 81 2.45 2.53 -3.19
CA SER A 81 3.25 1.79 -2.22
C SER A 81 2.88 2.16 -0.78
N VAL A 82 2.60 3.45 -0.53
CA VAL A 82 2.12 3.96 0.75
C VAL A 82 0.77 3.34 1.13
N ILE A 83 -0.20 3.34 0.21
CA ILE A 83 -1.52 2.70 0.41
C ILE A 83 -1.38 1.20 0.70
N ILE A 84 -0.67 0.47 -0.17
CA ILE A 84 -0.49 -0.99 -0.05
C ILE A 84 0.21 -1.34 1.26
N THR A 85 1.23 -0.57 1.63
CA THR A 85 1.99 -0.76 2.87
C THR A 85 1.11 -0.54 4.09
N SER A 86 0.29 0.52 4.08
CA SER A 86 -0.67 0.75 5.16
C SER A 86 -1.67 -0.41 5.30
N LEU A 87 -2.27 -0.84 4.19
CA LEU A 87 -3.21 -1.96 4.17
C LEU A 87 -2.59 -3.26 4.70
N CYS A 88 -1.34 -3.54 4.35
CA CYS A 88 -0.60 -4.69 4.86
C CYS A 88 -0.30 -4.57 6.36
N LEU A 89 0.00 -3.38 6.87
CA LEU A 89 0.30 -3.17 8.29
C LEU A 89 -0.94 -3.27 9.21
N PHE A 90 -2.17 -3.22 8.69
CA PHE A 90 -3.38 -3.44 9.51
C PHE A 90 -3.40 -4.84 10.16
N PRO A 91 -3.37 -5.97 9.41
CA PRO A 91 -3.25 -7.31 9.98
C PRO A 91 -2.08 -7.44 10.97
N VAL A 92 -0.93 -6.84 10.64
CA VAL A 92 0.26 -6.83 11.50
C VAL A 92 -0.01 -6.17 12.84
N THR A 93 -0.67 -5.01 12.82
CA THR A 93 -1.04 -4.24 14.02
C THR A 93 -2.03 -4.99 14.91
N PHE A 94 -3.07 -5.60 14.32
CA PHE A 94 -4.01 -6.45 15.05
C PHE A 94 -3.35 -7.70 15.64
N TYR A 95 -2.43 -8.33 14.91
CA TYR A 95 -1.67 -9.48 15.38
C TYR A 95 -0.73 -9.11 16.53
N PHE A 96 0.02 -8.01 16.38
CA PHE A 96 0.93 -7.48 17.40
C PHE A 96 0.17 -7.18 18.69
N LYS A 97 -0.97 -6.50 18.60
CA LYS A 97 -1.86 -6.23 19.73
C LYS A 97 -2.31 -7.51 20.43
N ASN A 98 -2.81 -8.49 19.68
CA ASN A 98 -3.26 -9.76 20.25
C ASN A 98 -2.13 -10.56 20.88
N THR A 99 -0.94 -10.52 20.30
CA THR A 99 0.26 -11.18 20.79
C THR A 99 0.67 -10.61 22.15
N ILE A 100 0.74 -9.28 22.27
CA ILE A 100 1.01 -8.59 23.54
C ILE A 100 -0.08 -8.86 24.58
N TYR A 101 -1.36 -8.80 24.19
CA TYR A 101 -2.49 -8.97 25.12
C TYR A 101 -2.64 -10.41 25.62
N SER A 102 -2.50 -11.43 24.76
CA SER A 102 -2.68 -12.84 25.15
C SER A 102 -1.74 -13.27 26.27
N TYR A 103 -0.51 -12.75 26.27
CA TYR A 103 0.49 -13.06 27.28
C TYR A 103 0.16 -12.45 28.65
N GLN A 104 -0.64 -11.39 28.69
CA GLN A 104 -1.04 -10.71 29.93
C GLN A 104 -2.02 -11.54 30.77
N LYS A 105 -2.77 -12.48 30.16
CA LYS A 105 -3.72 -13.34 30.89
C LYS A 105 -3.05 -14.41 31.75
N ASN A 106 -1.81 -14.79 31.42
CA ASN A 106 -1.15 -15.96 32.02
C ASN A 106 -0.12 -15.61 33.11
N ALA A 107 0.01 -14.35 33.52
CA ALA A 107 1.05 -13.93 34.45
C ALA A 107 0.46 -13.50 35.81
N ASN A 108 0.85 -14.19 36.88
CA ASN A 108 0.62 -13.78 38.28
C ASN A 108 1.39 -12.49 38.55
N LYS A 109 0.79 -11.33 38.24
CA LYS A 109 1.37 -10.00 38.47
C LYS A 109 0.42 -9.14 39.29
N THR A 110 0.98 -8.16 39.99
CA THR A 110 0.20 -7.15 40.72
C THR A 110 -0.81 -6.46 39.81
N HIS A 111 -1.97 -6.12 40.37
CA HIS A 111 -3.10 -5.52 39.63
C HIS A 111 -2.69 -4.27 38.85
N PHE A 112 -1.88 -3.39 39.47
CA PHE A 112 -1.36 -2.17 38.84
C PHE A 112 -0.53 -2.44 37.57
N LYS A 113 0.42 -3.37 37.62
CA LYS A 113 1.25 -3.73 36.44
C LYS A 113 0.39 -4.30 35.32
N LYS A 114 -0.68 -5.02 35.64
CA LYS A 114 -1.62 -5.54 34.64
C LYS A 114 -2.42 -4.41 33.98
N ILE A 115 -2.95 -3.46 34.77
CA ILE A 115 -3.65 -2.28 34.24
C ILE A 115 -2.73 -1.49 33.31
N LEU A 116 -1.54 -1.13 33.78
CA LEU A 116 -0.60 -0.30 33.00
C LEU A 116 -0.22 -0.95 31.67
N LYS A 117 0.01 -2.27 31.67
CA LYS A 117 0.27 -3.06 30.46
C LYS A 117 -0.89 -3.03 29.46
N VAL A 118 -2.13 -3.15 29.94
CA VAL A 118 -3.32 -3.12 29.10
C VAL A 118 -3.52 -1.72 28.51
N LEU A 119 -3.37 -0.69 29.34
CA LEU A 119 -3.51 0.72 28.95
C LEU A 119 -2.51 1.10 27.86
N LEU A 120 -1.21 0.96 28.12
CA LEU A 120 -0.15 1.31 27.15
C LEU A 120 -0.31 0.56 25.82
N SER A 121 -0.61 -0.75 25.89
CA SER A 121 -0.82 -1.55 24.70
C SER A 121 -2.10 -1.18 23.93
N ASN A 122 -3.16 -0.67 24.60
CA ASN A 122 -4.37 -0.21 23.94
C ASN A 122 -4.16 1.15 23.27
N LEU A 123 -3.54 2.09 24.00
CA LEU A 123 -3.25 3.43 23.48
C LEU A 123 -2.31 3.37 22.27
N GLY A 124 -1.21 2.60 22.36
CA GLY A 124 -0.31 2.39 21.23
C GLY A 124 -1.00 1.74 20.03
N PHE A 125 -1.92 0.80 20.26
CA PHE A 125 -2.69 0.18 19.18
C PHE A 125 -3.65 1.17 18.50
N ILE A 126 -4.40 1.96 19.27
CA ILE A 126 -5.31 2.96 18.72
C ILE A 126 -4.53 3.99 17.91
N ALA A 127 -3.41 4.49 18.45
CA ALA A 127 -2.53 5.43 17.75
C ALA A 127 -1.97 4.81 16.46
N MET A 128 -1.53 3.55 16.47
CA MET A 128 -1.09 2.88 15.24
C MET A 128 -2.21 2.77 14.20
N ILE A 129 -3.46 2.50 14.60
CA ILE A 129 -4.58 2.45 13.65
C ILE A 129 -4.80 3.83 12.98
N PHE A 130 -4.77 4.91 13.74
CA PHE A 130 -4.85 6.26 13.17
C PHE A 130 -3.65 6.57 12.28
N ALA A 131 -2.45 6.12 12.65
CA ALA A 131 -1.26 6.25 11.81
C ALA A 131 -1.44 5.56 10.46
N LEU A 132 -1.97 4.34 10.44
CA LEU A 132 -2.23 3.61 9.20
C LEU A 132 -3.30 4.29 8.35
N ILE A 133 -4.38 4.81 8.95
CA ILE A 133 -5.39 5.60 8.23
C ILE A 133 -4.75 6.86 7.64
N GLY A 134 -3.94 7.58 8.43
CA GLY A 134 -3.16 8.73 7.99
C GLY A 134 -2.27 8.39 6.80
N PHE A 135 -1.47 7.33 6.92
CA PHE A 135 -0.53 6.92 5.88
C PHE A 135 -1.25 6.54 4.59
N MET A 136 -2.33 5.76 4.69
CA MET A 136 -3.19 5.44 3.53
C MET A 136 -3.78 6.70 2.91
N GLY A 137 -4.22 7.66 3.73
CA GLY A 137 -4.75 8.93 3.29
C GLY A 137 -3.72 9.82 2.60
N VAL A 138 -2.46 9.82 3.02
CA VAL A 138 -1.36 10.53 2.32
C VAL A 138 -1.19 10.02 0.90
N GLY A 139 -1.19 8.69 0.73
CA GLY A 139 -1.10 8.08 -0.60
C GLY A 139 -2.34 8.33 -1.46
N PHE A 140 -3.53 8.36 -0.87
CA PHE A 140 -4.77 8.62 -1.59
C PHE A 140 -4.92 10.10 -1.97
N PHE A 141 -4.85 10.99 -0.98
CA PHE A 141 -4.87 12.43 -1.14
C PHE A 141 -3.46 12.97 -1.37
N SER A 142 -2.82 12.50 -2.45
CA SER A 142 -1.51 12.99 -2.89
C SER A 142 -1.52 14.52 -3.11
N GLU A 143 -0.35 15.15 -3.15
CA GLU A 143 -0.23 16.60 -3.40
C GLU A 143 -0.96 17.01 -4.70
N ASN A 144 -0.80 16.19 -5.75
CA ASN A 144 -1.48 16.35 -7.03
C ASN A 144 -2.99 16.31 -6.88
N LEU A 145 -3.52 15.29 -6.19
CA LEU A 145 -4.95 15.13 -6.01
C LEU A 145 -5.55 16.26 -5.20
N ASN A 146 -4.86 16.64 -4.14
CA ASN A 146 -5.30 17.72 -3.27
C ASN A 146 -5.32 19.06 -4.01
N THR A 147 -4.29 19.35 -4.82
CA THR A 147 -4.23 20.56 -5.65
C THR A 147 -5.40 20.60 -6.61
N HIS A 148 -5.74 19.46 -7.20
CA HIS A 148 -6.90 19.36 -8.08
C HIS A 148 -8.23 19.54 -7.32
N LEU A 149 -8.47 18.79 -6.24
CA LEU A 149 -9.70 18.92 -5.43
C LEU A 149 -9.91 20.35 -4.90
N SER A 150 -8.85 20.95 -4.37
CA SER A 150 -8.92 22.27 -3.75
C SER A 150 -8.96 23.40 -4.78
N GLY A 151 -8.16 23.29 -5.84
CA GLY A 151 -8.00 24.33 -6.87
C GLY A 151 -9.09 24.29 -7.92
N TYR A 152 -9.39 23.11 -8.46
CA TYR A 152 -10.35 22.94 -9.55
C TYR A 152 -11.79 22.84 -9.03
N TYR A 153 -12.07 21.93 -8.09
CA TYR A 153 -13.42 21.77 -7.55
C TYR A 153 -13.76 22.75 -6.42
N GLY A 154 -12.78 23.49 -5.90
CA GLY A 154 -12.96 24.35 -4.73
C GLY A 154 -13.29 23.57 -3.44
N ILE A 155 -13.11 22.24 -3.44
CA ILE A 155 -13.43 21.36 -2.31
C ILE A 155 -12.21 21.28 -1.41
N ASN A 156 -12.20 22.13 -0.39
CA ASN A 156 -11.20 22.06 0.67
C ASN A 156 -11.85 22.32 2.04
N PRO A 157 -12.27 21.26 2.77
CA PRO A 157 -12.88 21.40 4.08
C PRO A 157 -11.87 21.87 5.14
N PHE A 158 -10.58 21.85 4.82
CA PHE A 158 -9.49 22.26 5.71
C PHE A 158 -8.96 23.66 5.39
N LYS A 159 -9.56 24.37 4.43
CA LYS A 159 -9.23 25.76 4.15
C LYS A 159 -9.43 26.58 5.44
N TRP A 160 -8.44 27.39 5.80
CA TRP A 160 -8.42 28.18 7.04
C TRP A 160 -8.26 27.38 8.35
N THR A 161 -7.91 26.10 8.26
CA THR A 161 -7.47 25.31 9.42
C THR A 161 -5.96 25.14 9.42
N ILE A 162 -5.39 24.68 10.53
CA ILE A 162 -3.95 24.36 10.63
C ILE A 162 -3.46 23.30 9.62
N PHE A 163 -4.38 22.53 9.04
CA PHE A 163 -4.02 21.51 8.05
C PHE A 163 -3.95 22.10 6.65
N GLU A 164 -4.65 23.19 6.34
CA GLU A 164 -4.73 23.84 5.01
C GLU A 164 -5.26 22.97 3.85
N SER A 165 -5.17 21.65 3.92
CA SER A 165 -5.46 20.73 2.83
C SER A 165 -5.73 19.30 3.31
N PHE A 166 -6.30 18.45 2.45
CA PHE A 166 -6.49 17.03 2.75
C PHE A 166 -5.16 16.30 2.96
N HIS A 167 -4.20 16.56 2.07
CA HIS A 167 -2.89 15.92 2.11
C HIS A 167 -2.21 16.15 3.46
N MET A 168 -2.16 17.40 3.89
CA MET A 168 -1.57 17.80 5.15
C MET A 168 -2.34 17.28 6.36
N PHE A 169 -3.68 17.23 6.32
CA PHE A 169 -4.47 16.59 7.39
C PHE A 169 -4.07 15.12 7.60
N PHE A 170 -3.95 14.35 6.51
CA PHE A 170 -3.56 12.95 6.60
C PHE A 170 -2.08 12.77 6.96
N ALA A 171 -1.19 13.64 6.49
CA ALA A 171 0.22 13.64 6.87
C ALA A 171 0.40 13.90 8.38
N HIS A 172 -0.26 14.93 8.93
CA HIS A 172 -0.26 15.20 10.36
C HIS A 172 -0.86 14.02 11.15
N THR A 173 -1.99 13.48 10.69
CA THR A 173 -2.61 12.31 11.31
C THR A 173 -1.64 11.13 11.34
N PHE A 174 -0.89 10.88 10.26
CA PHE A 174 0.14 9.83 10.22
C PHE A 174 1.26 10.09 11.22
N PHE A 175 1.96 11.22 11.10
CA PHE A 175 3.15 11.52 11.89
C PHE A 175 2.82 11.64 13.39
N ILE A 176 1.76 12.36 13.77
CA ILE A 176 1.39 12.49 15.18
C ILE A 176 1.01 11.12 15.77
N SER A 177 0.20 10.35 15.06
CA SER A 177 -0.30 9.07 15.58
C SER A 177 0.80 7.99 15.63
N ILE A 178 1.72 7.96 14.66
CA ILE A 178 2.84 7.00 14.68
C ILE A 178 3.83 7.35 15.81
N LEU A 179 4.06 8.63 16.10
CA LEU A 179 4.87 9.08 17.23
C LEU A 179 4.22 8.69 18.57
N PHE A 180 2.91 8.94 18.75
CA PHE A 180 2.20 8.49 19.94
C PHE A 180 2.22 6.97 20.10
N SER A 181 2.06 6.22 19.00
CA SER A 181 2.22 4.76 19.03
C SER A 181 3.63 4.37 19.48
N GLY A 182 4.65 5.05 18.95
CA GLY A 182 6.04 4.94 19.34
C GLY A 182 6.22 5.11 20.85
N ILE A 183 5.74 6.23 21.39
CA ILE A 183 5.81 6.57 22.82
C ILE A 183 5.16 5.47 23.68
N PHE A 184 3.91 5.09 23.42
CA PHE A 184 3.20 4.13 24.28
C PHE A 184 3.81 2.73 24.22
N ILE A 185 4.23 2.27 23.03
CA ILE A 185 4.89 0.98 22.86
C ILE A 185 6.32 1.03 23.45
N GLY A 186 7.02 2.14 23.30
CA GLY A 186 8.35 2.37 23.84
C GLY A 186 8.37 2.31 25.37
N ILE A 187 7.44 3.00 26.05
CA ILE A 187 7.24 2.88 27.51
C ILE A 187 6.93 1.42 27.87
N TYR A 188 6.08 0.74 27.10
CA TYR A 188 5.78 -0.67 27.35
C TYR A 188 7.02 -1.56 27.25
N PHE A 189 7.92 -1.29 26.29
CA PHE A 189 9.18 -2.01 26.14
C PHE A 189 10.16 -1.72 27.26
N LEU A 190 10.31 -0.46 27.70
CA LEU A 190 11.18 -0.09 28.81
C LEU A 190 10.74 -0.69 30.14
N LEU A 191 9.43 -0.68 30.42
CA LEU A 191 8.89 -1.19 31.69
C LEU A 191 8.87 -2.73 31.74
N PHE A 192 8.76 -3.39 30.59
CA PHE A 192 8.53 -4.84 30.53
C PHE A 192 9.41 -5.62 29.55
N PRO A 193 10.71 -5.32 29.39
CA PRO A 193 11.50 -5.80 28.26
C PRO A 193 11.66 -7.33 28.27
N LYS A 194 11.90 -7.93 29.45
CA LYS A 194 11.95 -9.40 29.61
C LYS A 194 10.62 -10.09 29.29
N SER A 195 9.48 -9.44 29.61
CA SER A 195 8.17 -10.00 29.25
C SER A 195 7.96 -9.97 27.74
N VAL A 196 8.36 -8.87 27.09
CA VAL A 196 8.29 -8.70 25.64
C VAL A 196 9.20 -9.73 24.95
N ALA A 197 10.44 -9.87 25.41
CA ALA A 197 11.39 -10.84 24.86
C ALA A 197 10.86 -12.27 24.89
N LYS A 198 10.19 -12.67 25.98
CA LYS A 198 9.52 -13.97 26.07
C LYS A 198 8.33 -14.11 25.12
N ILE A 199 7.55 -13.05 24.91
CA ILE A 199 6.46 -13.03 23.92
C ILE A 199 6.99 -13.31 22.51
N PHE A 200 8.12 -12.69 22.17
CA PHE A 200 8.77 -12.82 20.86
C PHE A 200 9.77 -13.98 20.76
N ARG A 201 9.94 -14.80 21.80
CA ARG A 201 10.87 -15.95 21.87
C ARG A 201 12.33 -15.58 21.62
N VAL A 202 12.75 -14.45 22.17
CA VAL A 202 14.12 -13.90 22.09
C VAL A 202 14.63 -13.53 23.48
N GLU A 203 14.40 -14.37 24.49
CA GLU A 203 14.71 -14.05 25.90
C GLU A 203 16.17 -13.64 26.12
N LYS A 204 17.11 -14.26 25.39
CA LYS A 204 18.55 -13.95 25.46
C LYS A 204 18.86 -12.48 25.09
N TYR A 205 18.05 -11.88 24.22
CA TYR A 205 18.28 -10.55 23.64
C TYR A 205 17.29 -9.50 24.15
N TRP A 206 16.80 -9.65 25.39
CA TRP A 206 15.81 -8.73 25.96
C TRP A 206 16.27 -7.26 26.02
N ILE A 207 17.59 -7.01 26.04
CA ILE A 207 18.20 -5.67 25.98
C ILE A 207 17.80 -4.90 24.71
N ILE A 208 17.55 -5.60 23.59
CA ILE A 208 17.12 -4.97 22.33
C ILE A 208 15.81 -4.21 22.52
N PHE A 209 14.88 -4.71 23.35
CA PHE A 209 13.65 -3.99 23.63
C PHE A 209 13.87 -2.74 24.48
N ILE A 210 14.91 -2.71 25.33
CA ILE A 210 15.28 -1.47 26.00
C ILE A 210 15.76 -0.46 24.97
N LEU A 211 16.68 -0.86 24.08
CA LEU A 211 17.22 0.04 23.06
C LEU A 211 16.12 0.56 22.13
N LEU A 212 15.23 -0.32 21.65
CA LEU A 212 14.06 0.10 20.87
C LEU A 212 13.13 1.02 21.68
N GLY A 213 12.91 0.73 22.96
CA GLY A 213 12.10 1.58 23.82
C GLY A 213 12.69 2.98 24.01
N ILE A 214 14.02 3.09 24.17
CA ILE A 214 14.74 4.36 24.24
C ILE A 214 14.62 5.09 22.90
N GLU A 215 14.86 4.42 21.78
CA GLU A 215 14.76 5.03 20.44
C GLU A 215 13.35 5.56 20.16
N MET A 216 12.31 4.78 20.47
CA MET A 216 10.90 5.15 20.27
C MET A 216 10.44 6.34 21.12
N LEU A 217 11.16 6.66 22.20
CA LEU A 217 10.84 7.77 23.10
C LEU A 217 11.78 8.96 22.91
N GLY A 218 13.08 8.71 22.99
CA GLY A 218 14.13 9.70 22.97
C GLY A 218 14.20 10.43 21.63
N SER A 219 14.32 9.70 20.53
CA SER A 219 14.57 10.30 19.20
C SER A 219 13.43 11.24 18.76
N PRO A 220 12.14 10.87 18.88
CA PRO A 220 11.03 11.81 18.68
C PRO A 220 11.08 13.07 19.53
N ILE A 221 11.36 12.93 20.83
CA ILE A 221 11.38 14.06 21.78
C ILE A 221 12.54 15.00 21.46
N ILE A 222 13.74 14.44 21.25
CA ILE A 222 14.94 15.20 20.89
C ILE A 222 14.69 15.97 19.59
N ASN A 223 14.15 15.31 18.57
CA ASN A 223 13.87 15.97 17.29
C ASN A 223 12.79 17.05 17.41
N SER A 224 11.76 16.83 18.23
CA SER A 224 10.72 17.84 18.52
C SER A 224 11.30 19.06 19.23
N VAL A 225 12.21 18.86 20.19
CA VAL A 225 12.93 19.97 20.87
C VAL A 225 13.79 20.73 19.86
N ILE A 226 14.55 20.03 19.01
CA ILE A 226 15.37 20.65 17.98
C ILE A 226 14.51 21.46 16.99
N PHE A 227 13.33 20.95 16.61
CA PHE A 227 12.36 21.66 15.78
C PHE A 227 11.82 22.93 16.45
N ILE A 228 11.38 22.84 17.70
CA ILE A 228 10.85 23.98 18.47
C ILE A 228 11.91 25.07 18.66
N LEU A 229 13.15 24.67 18.93
CA LEU A 229 14.28 25.59 19.08
C LEU A 229 14.70 26.25 17.76
N SER A 230 14.06 25.89 16.63
CA SER A 230 14.31 26.48 15.31
C SER A 230 15.78 26.46 14.93
N ILE A 231 16.49 25.38 15.28
CA ILE A 231 17.87 25.18 14.82
C ILE A 231 17.80 25.12 13.28
N ASN A 232 18.48 26.03 12.59
CA ASN A 232 18.46 26.35 11.14
C ASN A 232 18.39 25.15 10.15
N LEU A 233 17.36 24.33 10.24
CA LEU A 233 17.05 23.21 9.37
C LEU A 233 15.72 23.53 8.71
N SER A 234 15.61 23.17 7.44
CA SER A 234 14.37 23.34 6.69
C SER A 234 13.29 22.37 7.20
N GLU A 235 12.03 22.75 7.10
CA GLU A 235 10.90 21.89 7.48
C GLU A 235 10.92 20.56 6.71
N GLN A 236 11.32 20.60 5.44
CA GLN A 236 11.46 19.42 4.61
C GLN A 236 12.48 18.45 5.20
N PHE A 237 13.63 18.96 5.65
CA PHE A 237 14.65 18.11 6.25
C PHE A 237 14.19 17.51 7.59
N TYR A 238 13.43 18.27 8.38
CA TYR A 238 12.82 17.72 9.60
C TYR A 238 11.86 16.57 9.33
N GLU A 239 11.05 16.64 8.28
CA GLU A 239 10.18 15.52 7.89
C GLU A 239 11.01 14.26 7.60
N TRP A 240 12.10 14.39 6.85
CA TRP A 240 13.04 13.29 6.58
C TRP A 240 13.66 12.71 7.84
N ILE A 241 14.09 13.56 8.79
CA ILE A 241 14.64 13.09 10.07
C ILE A 241 13.58 12.30 10.85
N ILE A 242 12.36 12.83 11.00
CA ILE A 242 11.27 12.15 11.70
C ILE A 242 10.97 10.81 11.02
N PHE A 243 10.93 10.80 9.70
CA PHE A 243 10.70 9.59 8.92
C PHE A 243 11.78 8.53 9.15
N PHE A 244 13.07 8.89 9.12
CA PHE A 244 14.15 7.96 9.41
C PHE A 244 14.12 7.45 10.86
N ILE A 245 13.75 8.31 11.82
CA ILE A 245 13.50 7.91 13.21
C ILE A 245 12.36 6.89 13.29
N ILE A 246 11.28 7.07 12.53
CA ILE A 246 10.19 6.08 12.49
C ILE A 246 10.68 4.74 11.94
N LEU A 247 11.43 4.77 10.84
CA LEU A 247 11.97 3.55 10.23
C LEU A 247 12.98 2.83 11.14
N SER A 248 13.78 3.58 11.92
CA SER A 248 14.84 3.04 12.78
C SER A 248 14.30 2.05 13.82
N TRP A 249 13.09 2.26 14.34
CA TRP A 249 12.45 1.32 15.28
C TRP A 249 11.38 0.43 14.63
N LEU A 250 10.68 0.92 13.60
CA LEU A 250 9.60 0.15 12.96
C LEU A 250 10.15 -1.06 12.21
N ILE A 251 11.21 -0.90 11.41
CA ILE A 251 11.79 -2.01 10.63
C ILE A 251 12.33 -3.12 11.55
N PRO A 252 13.17 -2.83 12.57
CA PRO A 252 13.61 -3.88 13.50
C PRO A 252 12.46 -4.58 14.22
N LEU A 253 11.42 -3.84 14.61
CA LEU A 253 10.25 -4.41 15.26
C LEU A 253 9.51 -5.40 14.34
N LEU A 254 9.32 -5.03 13.07
CA LEU A 254 8.73 -5.89 12.06
C LEU A 254 9.57 -7.16 11.81
N ILE A 255 10.91 -7.03 11.77
CA ILE A 255 11.83 -8.18 11.61
C ILE A 255 11.75 -9.12 12.82
N ILE A 256 11.74 -8.60 14.06
CA ILE A 256 11.59 -9.40 15.28
C ILE A 256 10.27 -10.16 15.27
N LEU A 257 9.18 -9.49 14.88
CA LEU A 257 7.86 -10.10 14.76
C LEU A 257 7.86 -11.20 13.69
N LEU A 258 8.45 -10.95 12.51
CA LEU A 258 8.57 -11.92 11.41
C LEU A 258 9.35 -13.17 11.83
N ARG A 259 10.44 -13.00 12.58
CA ARG A 259 11.22 -14.10 13.15
C ARG A 259 10.34 -14.94 14.09
N SER A 260 9.65 -14.30 15.04
CA SER A 260 8.80 -15.00 16.01
C SER A 260 7.68 -15.82 15.35
N LEU A 261 7.12 -15.32 14.25
CA LEU A 261 6.12 -16.01 13.43
C LEU A 261 6.70 -17.23 12.72
N THR A 262 7.93 -17.11 12.22
CA THR A 262 8.63 -18.18 11.52
C THR A 262 9.00 -19.30 12.49
N ASP A 263 9.54 -18.97 13.66
CA ASP A 263 9.91 -19.95 14.69
C ASP A 263 8.67 -20.71 15.21
N LYS A 264 7.54 -20.02 15.36
CA LYS A 264 6.26 -20.65 15.73
C LYS A 264 5.78 -21.62 14.66
N THR A 265 5.90 -21.25 13.39
CA THR A 265 5.50 -22.10 12.26
C THR A 265 6.40 -23.33 12.15
N ASN A 266 7.72 -23.17 12.32
CA ASN A 266 8.67 -24.28 12.28
C ASN A 266 8.50 -25.25 13.46
N SER A 267 8.22 -24.74 14.67
CA SER A 267 7.96 -25.61 15.83
C SER A 267 6.71 -26.50 15.66
N ILE A 268 5.74 -26.07 14.85
CA ILE A 268 4.56 -26.87 14.50
C ILE A 268 4.88 -27.87 13.39
N ASN A 269 5.85 -27.56 12.53
CA ASN A 269 6.13 -28.26 11.29
C ASN A 269 7.42 -29.10 11.33
N ASN A 270 7.94 -29.50 12.50
CA ASN A 270 9.04 -30.48 12.61
C ASN A 270 8.71 -31.88 12.02
N THR A 271 7.64 -32.01 11.24
CA THR A 271 7.28 -33.16 10.40
C THR A 271 7.24 -32.86 8.89
N MET A 272 7.57 -31.65 8.42
CA MET A 272 7.67 -31.36 6.98
C MET A 272 8.75 -30.31 6.67
N GLU A 273 9.76 -30.74 5.93
CA GLU A 273 10.78 -29.86 5.31
C GLU A 273 10.14 -28.68 4.57
N PHE A 274 10.47 -27.47 5.05
CA PHE A 274 9.82 -26.23 4.67
C PHE A 274 10.65 -25.49 3.63
N THR A 275 10.54 -25.83 2.35
CA THR A 275 11.11 -24.99 1.29
C THR A 275 10.23 -23.77 1.05
N LEU A 276 10.73 -22.57 1.39
CA LEU A 276 9.99 -21.30 1.35
C LEU A 276 9.37 -21.01 -0.03
N LYS A 277 10.10 -21.36 -1.10
CA LYS A 277 9.62 -21.25 -2.50
C LYS A 277 8.41 -22.16 -2.77
N GLY A 278 8.47 -23.42 -2.33
CA GLY A 278 7.40 -24.40 -2.54
C GLY A 278 6.12 -24.05 -1.79
N GLN A 279 6.25 -23.48 -0.59
CA GLN A 279 5.09 -23.08 0.20
C GLN A 279 4.43 -21.80 -0.28
N PHE A 280 5.21 -20.80 -0.71
CA PHE A 280 4.64 -19.59 -1.32
C PHE A 280 3.84 -19.94 -2.56
N PHE A 281 4.41 -20.76 -3.45
CA PHE A 281 3.69 -21.26 -4.62
C PHE A 281 2.45 -22.08 -4.24
N LYS A 282 2.54 -22.99 -3.25
CA LYS A 282 1.38 -23.76 -2.76
C LYS A 282 0.28 -22.86 -2.19
N LEU A 283 0.63 -21.77 -1.52
CA LEU A 283 -0.31 -20.80 -0.98
C LEU A 283 -0.98 -20.01 -2.10
N LEU A 284 -0.20 -19.41 -3.01
CA LEU A 284 -0.73 -18.63 -4.13
C LEU A 284 -1.61 -19.50 -5.04
N ALA A 285 -1.23 -20.75 -5.27
CA ALA A 285 -2.00 -21.72 -6.04
C ALA A 285 -3.05 -22.48 -5.20
N ASN A 286 -3.52 -21.91 -4.08
CA ASN A 286 -4.59 -22.50 -3.26
C ASN A 286 -5.97 -22.15 -3.82
N LYS A 287 -6.80 -23.16 -4.10
CA LYS A 287 -8.14 -23.00 -4.70
C LYS A 287 -9.05 -22.02 -3.94
N LYS A 288 -8.98 -21.98 -2.60
CA LYS A 288 -9.77 -21.04 -1.80
C LYS A 288 -9.23 -19.62 -1.97
N LEU A 289 -7.92 -19.44 -1.89
CA LEU A 289 -7.29 -18.12 -2.07
C LEU A 289 -7.66 -17.54 -3.43
N ILE A 290 -7.50 -18.31 -4.50
CA ILE A 290 -7.83 -17.89 -5.88
C ILE A 290 -9.29 -17.46 -6.00
N LYS A 291 -10.22 -18.26 -5.44
CA LYS A 291 -11.63 -17.89 -5.44
C LYS A 291 -11.86 -16.55 -4.75
N TYR A 292 -11.20 -16.31 -3.62
CA TYR A 292 -11.32 -15.04 -2.91
C TYR A 292 -10.66 -13.88 -3.65
N THR A 293 -9.45 -14.05 -4.21
CA THR A 293 -8.77 -12.95 -4.91
C THR A 293 -9.47 -12.56 -6.19
N ILE A 294 -10.05 -13.51 -6.94
CA ILE A 294 -10.90 -13.20 -8.11
C ILE A 294 -12.17 -12.46 -7.69
N ILE A 295 -12.89 -12.95 -6.68
CA ILE A 295 -14.13 -12.29 -6.22
C ILE A 295 -13.85 -10.88 -5.70
N ILE A 296 -12.84 -10.74 -4.83
CA ILE A 296 -12.44 -9.44 -4.27
C ILE A 296 -11.97 -8.52 -5.39
N GLY A 297 -11.14 -9.02 -6.31
CA GLY A 297 -10.65 -8.25 -7.45
C GLY A 297 -11.79 -7.72 -8.31
N ASN A 298 -12.74 -8.58 -8.70
CA ASN A 298 -13.88 -8.17 -9.53
C ASN A 298 -14.77 -7.16 -8.80
N ILE A 299 -15.08 -7.39 -7.52
CA ILE A 299 -15.88 -6.44 -6.73
C ILE A 299 -15.16 -5.10 -6.64
N TYR A 300 -13.85 -5.11 -6.36
CA TYR A 300 -13.06 -3.90 -6.22
C TYR A 300 -12.97 -3.11 -7.53
N PHE A 301 -12.73 -3.80 -8.64
CA PHE A 301 -12.66 -3.17 -9.97
C PHE A 301 -14.02 -2.64 -10.45
N LEU A 302 -15.11 -3.39 -10.23
CA LEU A 302 -16.45 -2.87 -10.55
C LEU A 302 -16.82 -1.68 -9.67
N PHE A 303 -16.43 -1.71 -8.40
CA PHE A 303 -16.67 -0.61 -7.48
C PHE A 303 -15.85 0.64 -7.84
N SER A 304 -14.61 0.48 -8.31
CA SER A 304 -13.81 1.62 -8.79
C SER A 304 -14.39 2.22 -10.07
N ILE A 305 -14.87 1.41 -11.01
CA ILE A 305 -15.61 1.89 -12.19
C ILE A 305 -16.85 2.65 -11.74
N PHE A 306 -17.66 2.09 -10.84
CA PHE A 306 -18.89 2.71 -10.38
C PHE A 306 -18.65 4.05 -9.67
N ILE A 307 -17.68 4.11 -8.76
CA ILE A 307 -17.25 5.35 -8.12
C ILE A 307 -16.73 6.33 -9.17
N GLY A 308 -15.93 5.85 -10.12
CA GLY A 308 -15.40 6.67 -11.20
C GLY A 308 -16.51 7.30 -12.02
N VAL A 309 -17.50 6.53 -12.46
CA VAL A 309 -18.64 7.08 -13.20
C VAL A 309 -19.41 8.10 -12.37
N ILE A 310 -19.67 7.84 -11.08
CA ILE A 310 -20.37 8.78 -10.19
C ILE A 310 -19.61 10.09 -10.05
N ILE A 311 -18.31 10.03 -9.73
CA ILE A 311 -17.49 11.22 -9.57
C ILE A 311 -17.45 12.01 -10.88
N ALA A 312 -17.40 11.32 -12.02
CA ALA A 312 -17.28 11.95 -13.32
C ALA A 312 -18.53 12.74 -13.68
N GLN A 313 -19.70 12.37 -13.16
CA GLN A 313 -20.92 13.16 -13.35
C GLN A 313 -20.87 14.54 -12.70
N PHE A 314 -19.97 14.75 -11.72
CA PHE A 314 -19.79 16.04 -11.06
C PHE A 314 -18.75 16.92 -11.75
N ASP A 315 -18.18 16.47 -12.88
CA ASP A 315 -17.24 17.29 -13.62
C ASP A 315 -17.95 18.48 -14.30
N LEU A 316 -17.37 19.67 -14.12
CA LEU A 316 -18.02 20.92 -14.50
C LEU A 316 -17.79 21.22 -15.99
N PRO A 317 -18.83 21.63 -16.74
CA PRO A 317 -18.68 21.98 -18.14
C PRO A 317 -17.87 23.27 -18.26
N GLY A 318 -16.76 23.20 -18.99
CA GLY A 318 -16.02 24.39 -19.41
C GLY A 318 -15.19 25.02 -18.30
N TYR A 319 -13.90 24.73 -18.30
CA TYR A 319 -12.82 25.68 -18.61
C TYR A 319 -11.51 24.95 -18.33
N ASN A 320 -10.62 24.93 -19.33
CA ASN A 320 -9.27 24.37 -19.28
C ASN A 320 -8.42 25.03 -18.18
N PHE A 321 -8.60 24.63 -16.92
CA PHE A 321 -7.84 25.10 -15.77
C PHE A 321 -6.74 24.13 -15.34
N MET A 322 -6.44 23.11 -16.14
CA MET A 322 -5.08 22.59 -16.09
C MET A 322 -4.15 23.67 -16.68
N PRO A 323 -3.17 24.18 -15.91
CA PRO A 323 -2.28 25.26 -16.38
C PRO A 323 -1.54 24.90 -17.68
N TYR A 324 -1.47 23.61 -18.02
CA TYR A 324 -0.85 23.08 -19.24
C TYR A 324 -1.85 22.85 -20.40
N ALA A 325 -3.14 22.64 -20.12
CA ALA A 325 -4.18 22.49 -21.16
C ALA A 325 -4.38 23.76 -22.00
N LYS A 326 -4.00 24.92 -21.45
CA LYS A 326 -4.01 26.20 -22.18
C LYS A 326 -3.09 26.20 -23.40
N TYR A 327 -2.06 25.35 -23.43
CA TYR A 327 -1.14 25.24 -24.57
C TYR A 327 -1.50 24.11 -25.55
N LEU A 328 -2.32 23.14 -25.12
CA LEU A 328 -2.67 21.96 -25.92
C LEU A 328 -3.96 22.13 -26.75
N ILE A 329 -4.83 23.12 -26.48
CA ILE A 329 -6.21 23.08 -27.01
C ILE A 329 -6.67 24.42 -27.61
N LEU A 330 -6.58 24.46 -28.95
CA LEU A 330 -7.42 25.24 -29.88
C LEU A 330 -8.72 24.49 -30.25
N LEU A 331 -9.06 23.42 -29.53
CA LEU A 331 -10.15 22.49 -29.87
C LEU A 331 -11.36 22.66 -28.93
N LYS A 332 -12.49 22.19 -29.43
CA LYS A 332 -13.87 22.40 -28.94
C LYS A 332 -14.03 22.29 -27.42
N PRO A 333 -14.98 23.04 -26.82
CA PRO A 333 -15.41 22.78 -25.45
C PRO A 333 -15.93 21.35 -25.34
N ASP A 334 -15.31 20.57 -24.46
CA ASP A 334 -15.77 19.23 -24.14
C ASP A 334 -17.09 19.28 -23.37
N PRO A 335 -18.03 18.37 -23.66
CA PRO A 335 -19.25 18.24 -22.86
C PRO A 335 -18.90 17.88 -21.41
N ALA A 336 -19.68 18.41 -20.47
CA ALA A 336 -19.57 18.04 -19.05
C ALA A 336 -19.90 16.59 -18.79
N GLY A 337 -19.15 16.02 -17.87
CA GLY A 337 -19.42 14.72 -17.29
C GLY A 337 -19.06 13.55 -18.21
N TYR A 338 -19.01 12.37 -17.62
CA TYR A 338 -18.77 11.13 -18.36
C TYR A 338 -20.05 10.66 -19.03
N ASN A 339 -20.04 10.59 -20.36
CA ASN A 339 -21.13 10.02 -21.14
C ASN A 339 -20.75 8.60 -21.56
N ILE A 340 -21.43 7.58 -21.04
CA ILE A 340 -21.16 6.17 -21.38
C ILE A 340 -21.31 5.85 -22.87
N PHE A 341 -22.01 6.70 -23.65
CA PHE A 341 -22.16 6.54 -25.09
C PHE A 341 -21.04 7.18 -25.91
N ASP A 342 -20.38 8.21 -25.37
CA ASP A 342 -19.33 8.97 -26.07
C ASP A 342 -17.93 8.66 -25.53
N ASP A 343 -17.82 8.35 -24.24
CA ASP A 343 -16.58 8.10 -23.53
C ASP A 343 -16.30 6.60 -23.35
N VAL A 344 -15.03 6.21 -23.52
CA VAL A 344 -14.56 4.84 -23.26
C VAL A 344 -14.25 4.69 -21.78
N ILE A 345 -14.36 3.49 -21.21
CA ILE A 345 -14.04 3.23 -19.78
C ILE A 345 -12.62 3.68 -19.42
N SER A 346 -11.67 3.59 -20.36
CA SER A 346 -10.30 4.10 -20.18
C SER A 346 -10.26 5.60 -19.89
N ASN A 347 -11.25 6.38 -20.35
CA ASN A 347 -11.33 7.81 -20.08
C ASN A 347 -11.53 8.08 -18.59
N LEU A 348 -12.07 7.14 -17.80
CA LEU A 348 -12.07 7.25 -16.31
C LEU A 348 -10.63 7.33 -15.76
N GLY A 349 -9.66 6.81 -16.49
CA GLY A 349 -8.22 6.93 -16.24
C GLY A 349 -7.59 8.26 -16.66
N SER A 350 -8.37 9.21 -17.22
CA SER A 350 -7.90 10.51 -17.70
C SER A 350 -8.24 11.68 -16.76
N PHE A 351 -7.37 12.68 -16.72
CA PHE A 351 -7.44 13.87 -15.86
C PHE A 351 -8.66 14.73 -16.16
N ARG A 352 -9.28 14.52 -17.32
CA ARG A 352 -10.59 15.06 -17.68
C ARG A 352 -11.61 14.80 -16.58
N PHE A 353 -11.50 13.68 -15.87
CA PHE A 353 -12.40 13.32 -14.78
C PHE A 353 -11.69 13.17 -13.43
N SER A 354 -10.66 13.95 -13.14
CA SER A 354 -9.98 13.89 -11.82
C SER A 354 -10.97 14.07 -10.65
N PRO A 355 -10.83 13.41 -9.47
CA PRO A 355 -9.76 12.53 -8.99
C PRO A 355 -9.75 11.09 -9.54
N ILE A 356 -10.61 10.75 -10.51
CA ILE A 356 -10.91 9.38 -10.92
C ILE A 356 -9.73 8.61 -11.49
N PRO A 357 -8.77 9.22 -12.23
CA PRO A 357 -7.63 8.51 -12.77
C PRO A 357 -6.86 7.75 -11.72
N GLN A 358 -6.59 8.38 -10.58
CA GLN A 358 -5.79 7.77 -9.53
C GLN A 358 -6.51 6.56 -8.92
N ILE A 359 -7.84 6.63 -8.76
CA ILE A 359 -8.66 5.53 -8.23
C ILE A 359 -8.73 4.39 -9.25
N PHE A 360 -8.99 4.71 -10.52
CA PHE A 360 -9.13 3.73 -11.58
C PHE A 360 -7.79 3.04 -11.88
N ASN A 361 -6.71 3.80 -12.02
CA ASN A 361 -5.35 3.30 -12.24
C ASN A 361 -4.86 2.42 -11.09
N LEU A 362 -5.09 2.87 -9.84
CA LEU A 362 -4.86 2.04 -8.66
C LEU A 362 -5.65 0.74 -8.72
N SER A 363 -6.91 0.83 -9.17
CA SER A 363 -7.77 -0.34 -9.25
C SER A 363 -7.28 -1.36 -10.27
N LEU A 364 -6.78 -0.92 -11.43
CA LEU A 364 -6.16 -1.77 -12.44
C LEU A 364 -4.90 -2.46 -11.89
N MET A 365 -4.04 -1.70 -11.19
CA MET A 365 -2.82 -2.24 -10.60
C MET A 365 -3.11 -3.24 -9.46
N ILE A 366 -4.07 -2.97 -8.59
CA ILE A 366 -4.47 -3.92 -7.54
C ILE A 366 -5.13 -5.14 -8.14
N TYR A 367 -6.01 -4.95 -9.14
CA TYR A 367 -6.71 -6.05 -9.80
C TYR A 367 -5.72 -7.00 -10.49
N SER A 368 -4.73 -6.48 -11.20
CA SER A 368 -3.68 -7.30 -11.83
C SER A 368 -2.87 -8.09 -10.80
N ILE A 369 -2.53 -7.50 -9.66
CA ILE A 369 -1.88 -8.23 -8.54
C ILE A 369 -2.77 -9.35 -8.01
N LEU A 370 -4.09 -9.11 -7.87
CA LEU A 370 -5.05 -10.10 -7.39
C LEU A 370 -5.30 -11.27 -8.36
N LEU A 371 -4.92 -11.11 -9.63
CA LEU A 371 -4.97 -12.17 -10.65
C LEU A 371 -3.75 -13.11 -10.62
N ILE A 372 -2.62 -12.73 -10.00
CA ILE A 372 -1.41 -13.56 -9.89
C ILE A 372 -1.69 -14.96 -9.31
N PRO A 373 -2.45 -15.13 -8.21
CA PRO A 373 -2.85 -16.45 -7.71
C PRO A 373 -3.54 -17.34 -8.77
N ALA A 374 -4.41 -16.75 -9.60
CA ALA A 374 -5.12 -17.48 -10.65
C ALA A 374 -4.13 -17.96 -11.73
N ALA A 375 -3.21 -17.10 -12.17
CA ALA A 375 -2.16 -17.46 -13.13
C ALA A 375 -1.27 -18.60 -12.60
N LEU A 376 -0.82 -18.50 -11.35
CA LEU A 376 0.00 -19.55 -10.73
C LEU A 376 -0.75 -20.87 -10.54
N TYR A 377 -2.07 -20.82 -10.38
CA TYR A 377 -2.89 -22.03 -10.34
C TYR A 377 -3.01 -22.74 -11.68
N ILE A 378 -3.20 -21.99 -12.77
CA ILE A 378 -3.19 -22.56 -14.12
C ILE A 378 -1.82 -23.20 -14.39
N TYR A 379 -0.74 -22.50 -14.04
CA TYR A 379 0.62 -23.05 -14.12
C TYR A 379 0.79 -24.33 -13.28
N LYS A 380 0.22 -24.38 -12.06
CA LYS A 380 0.22 -25.59 -11.23
C LYS A 380 -0.54 -26.76 -11.89
N LEU A 381 -1.69 -26.50 -12.52
CA LEU A 381 -2.44 -27.51 -13.25
C LEU A 381 -1.64 -28.04 -14.44
N LEU A 382 -0.97 -27.15 -15.18
CA LEU A 382 -0.07 -27.49 -16.28
C LEU A 382 1.08 -28.39 -15.79
N TYR A 383 1.73 -28.03 -14.69
CA TYR A 383 2.79 -28.81 -14.07
C TYR A 383 2.31 -30.20 -13.64
N SER A 384 1.10 -30.30 -13.07
CA SER A 384 0.51 -31.59 -12.66
C SER A 384 0.24 -32.52 -13.85
N ILE A 385 -0.16 -31.96 -15.01
CA ILE A 385 -0.37 -32.73 -16.24
C ILE A 385 0.97 -33.25 -16.77
N ASN A 386 2.03 -32.44 -16.73
CA ASN A 386 3.36 -32.86 -17.16
C ASN A 386 3.95 -34.01 -16.33
N LYS A 387 3.56 -34.14 -15.06
CA LYS A 387 4.07 -35.21 -14.18
C LYS A 387 3.40 -36.56 -14.45
N ASN A 388 2.16 -36.58 -14.95
CA ASN A 388 1.41 -37.81 -15.23
C ASN A 388 1.62 -38.26 -16.70
N THR A 389 2.88 -38.53 -17.06
CA THR A 389 3.35 -38.82 -18.43
C THR A 389 2.78 -40.09 -19.08
N GLU A 390 2.12 -40.98 -18.35
CA GLU A 390 1.74 -42.31 -18.86
C GLU A 390 0.39 -42.37 -19.61
N LEU A 391 -0.40 -41.29 -19.64
CA LEU A 391 -1.72 -41.28 -20.26
C LEU A 391 -1.85 -40.17 -21.32
N ILE A 392 -1.07 -40.27 -22.40
CA ILE A 392 -1.03 -39.25 -23.47
C ILE A 392 -2.00 -39.63 -24.61
N GLY A 393 -3.30 -39.54 -24.34
CA GLY A 393 -4.30 -39.40 -25.41
C GLY A 393 -4.25 -38.01 -26.04
N LEU A 394 -4.68 -37.86 -27.30
CA LEU A 394 -4.79 -36.57 -28.01
C LEU A 394 -5.48 -35.48 -27.15
N LYS A 395 -6.51 -35.86 -26.38
CA LYS A 395 -7.23 -34.97 -25.44
C LYS A 395 -6.31 -34.35 -24.37
N ALA A 396 -5.33 -35.09 -23.84
CA ALA A 396 -4.41 -34.59 -22.83
C ALA A 396 -3.41 -33.57 -23.43
N LYS A 397 -2.91 -33.84 -24.65
CA LYS A 397 -2.05 -32.90 -25.38
C LYS A 397 -2.77 -31.59 -25.69
N VAL A 398 -4.00 -31.68 -26.19
CA VAL A 398 -4.84 -30.51 -26.49
C VAL A 398 -5.10 -29.70 -25.21
N LYS A 399 -5.53 -30.35 -24.12
CA LYS A 399 -5.74 -29.69 -22.82
C LYS A 399 -4.48 -28.98 -22.30
N LYS A 400 -3.31 -29.61 -22.46
CA LYS A 400 -2.02 -29.03 -22.07
C LYS A 400 -1.72 -27.75 -22.86
N ILE A 401 -1.91 -27.77 -24.18
CA ILE A 401 -1.70 -26.60 -25.05
C ILE A 401 -2.63 -25.45 -24.63
N PHE A 402 -3.92 -25.73 -24.44
CA PHE A 402 -4.88 -24.72 -23.99
C PHE A 402 -4.50 -24.13 -22.62
N LEU A 403 -4.15 -24.96 -21.63
CA LEU A 403 -3.73 -24.45 -20.31
C LEU A 403 -2.44 -23.62 -20.37
N MET A 404 -1.51 -24.00 -21.24
CA MET A 404 -0.28 -23.25 -21.45
C MET A 404 -0.57 -21.88 -22.06
N LEU A 405 -1.36 -21.83 -23.15
CA LEU A 405 -1.80 -20.59 -23.77
C LEU A 405 -2.57 -19.71 -22.80
N SER A 406 -3.56 -20.25 -22.08
CA SER A 406 -4.30 -19.50 -21.05
C SER A 406 -3.41 -18.97 -19.93
N SER A 407 -2.39 -19.73 -19.51
CA SER A 407 -1.45 -19.24 -18.50
C SER A 407 -0.61 -18.08 -19.02
N ILE A 408 -0.09 -18.18 -20.26
CA ILE A 408 0.70 -17.12 -20.89
C ILE A 408 -0.16 -15.88 -21.06
N MET A 409 -1.34 -16.02 -21.66
CA MET A 409 -2.27 -14.92 -21.88
C MET A 409 -2.68 -14.25 -20.58
N LEU A 410 -2.95 -15.00 -19.51
CA LEU A 410 -3.26 -14.40 -18.22
C LEU A 410 -2.07 -13.64 -17.61
N PHE A 411 -0.82 -14.12 -17.77
CA PHE A 411 0.35 -13.36 -17.33
C PHE A 411 0.56 -12.08 -18.15
N VAL A 412 0.36 -12.16 -19.47
CA VAL A 412 0.40 -11.00 -20.37
C VAL A 412 -0.68 -9.99 -19.96
N ALA A 413 -1.91 -10.44 -19.71
CA ALA A 413 -3.01 -9.61 -19.25
C ALA A 413 -2.71 -8.95 -17.90
N ILE A 414 -2.09 -9.67 -16.95
CA ILE A 414 -1.67 -9.13 -15.65
C ILE A 414 -0.65 -7.99 -15.84
N ILE A 415 0.41 -8.23 -16.61
CA ILE A 415 1.45 -7.23 -16.87
C ILE A 415 0.85 -6.02 -17.58
N SER A 416 -0.04 -6.26 -18.53
CA SER A 416 -0.68 -5.21 -19.32
C SER A 416 -1.62 -4.36 -18.48
N LEU A 417 -2.52 -4.96 -17.68
CA LEU A 417 -3.38 -4.23 -16.75
C LEU A 417 -2.57 -3.41 -15.73
N PHE A 418 -1.47 -3.97 -15.22
CA PHE A 418 -0.56 -3.23 -14.35
C PHE A 418 0.09 -2.06 -15.08
N GLY A 419 0.54 -2.28 -16.33
CA GLY A 419 1.13 -1.27 -17.20
C GLY A 419 0.17 -0.13 -17.54
N VAL A 420 -1.08 -0.44 -17.89
CA VAL A 420 -2.15 0.56 -18.14
C VAL A 420 -2.38 1.45 -16.93
N GLY A 421 -2.43 0.86 -15.72
CA GLY A 421 -2.59 1.65 -14.50
C GLY A 421 -1.32 2.41 -14.10
N LEU A 422 -0.13 1.94 -14.49
CA LEU A 422 1.14 2.61 -14.18
C LEU A 422 1.44 3.78 -15.13
N PHE A 423 1.22 3.55 -16.42
CA PHE A 423 1.39 4.50 -17.52
C PHE A 423 0.00 4.86 -18.04
N SER A 424 -0.80 5.51 -17.22
CA SER A 424 -2.08 6.02 -17.70
C SER A 424 -1.86 7.11 -18.75
N GLU A 425 -2.88 7.37 -19.58
CA GLU A 425 -2.91 8.47 -20.55
C GLU A 425 -2.39 9.78 -19.92
N ASP A 426 -2.85 10.10 -18.73
CA ASP A 426 -2.38 11.21 -17.90
C ASP A 426 -0.87 11.26 -17.61
N VAL A 427 -0.28 10.10 -17.32
CA VAL A 427 1.16 9.99 -17.07
C VAL A 427 1.89 10.21 -18.39
N ALA A 428 1.36 9.70 -19.49
CA ALA A 428 1.91 9.89 -20.83
C ALA A 428 1.81 11.37 -21.28
N ASP A 429 0.65 12.01 -21.14
CA ASP A 429 0.42 13.43 -21.46
C ASP A 429 1.33 14.35 -20.64
N TYR A 430 1.46 14.08 -19.34
CA TYR A 430 2.35 14.85 -18.47
C TYR A 430 3.82 14.69 -18.89
N ILE A 431 4.22 13.48 -19.22
CA ILE A 431 5.55 13.18 -19.72
C ILE A 431 5.81 13.88 -21.06
N GLU A 432 4.86 13.82 -22.00
CA GLU A 432 4.95 14.48 -23.30
C GLU A 432 5.07 15.99 -23.14
N TYR A 433 4.27 16.58 -22.23
CA TYR A 433 4.36 17.99 -21.88
C TYR A 433 5.76 18.41 -21.43
N LEU A 434 6.46 17.55 -20.67
CA LEU A 434 7.78 17.87 -20.12
C LEU A 434 8.93 17.66 -21.08
N TYR A 435 8.90 16.59 -21.86
CA TYR A 435 10.04 16.15 -22.66
C TYR A 435 9.84 16.36 -24.16
N GLY A 436 8.67 16.85 -24.56
CA GLY A 436 8.27 16.95 -25.95
C GLY A 436 8.02 15.57 -26.60
N PRO A 437 7.60 15.56 -27.88
CA PRO A 437 7.16 14.36 -28.60
C PRO A 437 8.30 13.40 -29.02
N ALA A 438 9.41 13.32 -28.27
CA ALA A 438 10.62 12.61 -28.71
C ALA A 438 10.47 11.07 -28.77
N PHE A 439 11.30 10.46 -29.61
CA PHE A 439 11.23 9.10 -30.17
C PHE A 439 11.20 7.88 -29.20
N LEU A 440 11.34 8.08 -27.88
CA LEU A 440 11.31 6.99 -26.87
C LEU A 440 9.97 6.89 -26.11
N TRP A 441 9.04 7.80 -26.39
CA TRP A 441 7.79 7.94 -25.63
C TRP A 441 6.63 7.47 -26.51
N TYR A 442 6.60 6.16 -26.80
CA TYR A 442 5.37 5.53 -27.26
C TYR A 442 4.28 5.79 -26.22
N ASP A 443 3.04 5.94 -26.66
CA ASP A 443 1.88 5.92 -25.79
C ASP A 443 1.79 4.53 -25.14
N TRP A 444 2.55 4.35 -24.05
CA TRP A 444 2.69 3.09 -23.35
C TRP A 444 1.32 2.65 -22.80
N HIS A 445 0.42 3.60 -22.52
CA HIS A 445 -0.97 3.31 -22.19
C HIS A 445 -1.62 2.53 -23.32
N ILE A 446 -1.60 3.05 -24.55
CA ILE A 446 -2.15 2.38 -25.73
C ILE A 446 -1.45 1.04 -25.98
N VAL A 447 -0.12 0.98 -25.84
CA VAL A 447 0.63 -0.27 -26.04
C VAL A 447 0.17 -1.34 -25.05
N PHE A 448 0.13 -1.03 -23.75
CA PHE A 448 -0.32 -1.98 -22.75
C PHE A 448 -1.82 -2.32 -22.89
N ALA A 449 -2.66 -1.35 -23.26
CA ALA A 449 -4.07 -1.61 -23.53
C ALA A 449 -4.27 -2.53 -24.73
N ALA A 450 -3.52 -2.33 -25.82
CA ALA A 450 -3.54 -3.18 -27.00
C ALA A 450 -3.07 -4.61 -26.67
N ILE A 451 -1.97 -4.74 -25.91
CA ILE A 451 -1.49 -6.05 -25.46
C ILE A 451 -2.57 -6.74 -24.61
N PHE A 452 -3.21 -6.03 -23.68
CA PHE A 452 -4.31 -6.58 -22.87
C PHE A 452 -5.50 -7.06 -23.70
N LEU A 453 -5.94 -6.27 -24.69
CA LEU A 453 -7.08 -6.64 -25.56
C LEU A 453 -6.77 -7.84 -26.46
N THR A 454 -5.50 -8.10 -26.76
CA THR A 454 -5.07 -9.24 -27.58
C THR A 454 -4.73 -10.50 -26.78
N SER A 455 -4.65 -10.41 -25.44
CA SER A 455 -4.35 -11.51 -24.53
C SER A 455 -5.61 -12.12 -23.92
#